data_AF-A0A7V5AKX9-F1
#
_entry.id   AF-A0A7V5AKX9-F1
#
_cell.length_a   1.000
_cell.length_b   1.000
_cell.length_c   1.000
_cell.angle_alpha   90.00
_cell.angle_beta   90.00
_cell.angle_gamma   90.00
#
_symmetry.space_group_name_H-M   'P 1'
#
loop_
_entity.id
_entity.type
_entity.pdbx_description
1 polymer ?
#
loop_
_entity_poly.entity_id
_entity_poly.type
_entity_poly.pdbx_seq_one_letter_code
_entity_poly.pdbx_strand_id
1 'polypeptide(L)' 'LAGLYETWVSPEGKSVTTCTIITTAANTLIEPYHERMPVIIPAGEEGKWLHKGETTEVLLTLLRPYPAEDMVLESR' A
#
# COMPACT_ATOMS: atom_id res chain seq x y z
N LEU A 1 -0.81 3.21 -4.34
CA LEU A 1 -0.59 2.63 -2.98
C LEU A 1 -0.95 1.16 -3.03
N ALA A 2 -0.23 0.31 -2.30
CA ALA A 2 -0.58 -1.09 -2.15
C ALA A 2 -1.77 -1.23 -1.20
N GLY A 3 -2.73 -2.08 -1.55
CA GLY A 3 -3.92 -2.28 -0.76
C GLY A 3 -4.62 -3.58 -1.07
N LEU A 4 -5.42 -4.04 -0.11
CA LEU A 4 -6.27 -5.21 -0.23
C LEU A 4 -7.72 -4.74 -0.26
N TYR A 5 -8.59 -5.51 -0.92
CA TYR A 5 -10.02 -5.30 -0.87
C TYR A 5 -10.75 -6.62 -0.68
N GLU A 6 -11.91 -6.55 -0.08
CA GLU A 6 -12.81 -7.69 0.07
C GLU A 6 -14.26 -7.21 0.00
N THR A 7 -15.12 -8.07 -0.56
CA THR A 7 -16.57 -7.91 -0.51
C THR A 7 -17.14 -8.90 0.48
N TRP A 8 -17.87 -8.40 1.46
CA TRP A 8 -18.51 -9.19 2.52
C TRP A 8 -19.98 -8.80 2.67
N VAL A 9 -20.76 -9.61 3.39
CA VAL A 9 -22.19 -9.34 3.64
C VAL A 9 -22.35 -8.82 5.06
N SER A 10 -22.94 -7.64 5.21
CA SER A 10 -23.19 -7.02 6.52
C SER A 10 -24.23 -7.81 7.33
N PRO A 11 -24.32 -7.59 8.65
CA PRO A 11 -25.37 -8.20 9.48
C PRO A 11 -26.80 -7.90 8.98
N GLU A 12 -26.98 -6.79 8.26
CA GLU A 12 -28.26 -6.38 7.63
C GLU A 12 -28.48 -7.01 6.24
N GLY A 13 -27.62 -7.94 5.81
CA GLY A 13 -27.73 -8.65 4.53
C GLY A 13 -27.26 -7.84 3.32
N LYS A 14 -26.53 -6.73 3.51
CA LYS A 14 -26.03 -5.89 2.41
C LYS A 14 -24.65 -6.33 1.96
N SER A 15 -24.43 -6.42 0.66
CA SER A 15 -23.09 -6.60 0.09
C SER A 15 -22.29 -5.30 0.24
N VAL A 16 -21.13 -5.37 0.88
CA VAL A 16 -20.25 -4.23 1.15
C VAL A 16 -18.85 -4.55 0.65
N THR A 17 -18.33 -3.71 -0.24
CA THR A 17 -16.93 -3.75 -0.64
C THR A 17 -16.14 -2.79 0.23
N THR A 18 -15.09 -3.31 0.86
CA THR A 18 -14.16 -2.53 1.70
C THR A 18 -12.75 -2.70 1.19
N CYS A 19 -11.89 -1.73 1.47
CA CYS A 19 -10.47 -1.82 1.18
C CYS A 19 -9.64 -1.30 2.35
N THR A 20 -8.37 -1.70 2.36
CA THR A 20 -7.38 -1.25 3.33
C THR A 20 -6.06 -0.96 2.63
N ILE A 21 -5.29 -0.03 3.20
CA ILE A 21 -3.95 0.33 2.72
C ILE A 21 -2.93 -0.49 3.51
N ILE A 22 -2.00 -1.14 2.79
CA ILE A 22 -0.87 -1.80 3.41
C ILE A 22 0.16 -0.74 3.81
N THR A 23 0.70 -0.86 5.02
CA THR A 23 1.75 0.04 5.53
C THR A 23 3.05 -0.72 5.75
N THR A 24 4.13 0.03 5.81
CA THR A 24 5.49 -0.42 6.14
C THR A 24 6.13 0.57 7.13
N ALA A 25 7.37 0.31 7.54
CA ALA A 25 8.14 1.26 8.33
C ALA A 25 8.30 2.59 7.57
N ALA A 26 8.29 3.71 8.28
CA ALA A 26 8.55 5.00 7.66
C ALA A 26 9.98 5.10 7.12
N ASN A 27 10.14 5.82 6.02
CA ASN A 27 11.46 6.26 5.54
C ASN A 27 11.93 7.48 6.34
N THR A 28 13.16 7.93 6.09
CA THR A 28 13.78 9.06 6.82
C THR A 28 13.03 10.39 6.66
N LEU A 29 12.23 10.56 5.61
CA LEU A 29 11.41 11.76 5.40
C LEU A 29 10.17 11.76 6.31
N ILE A 30 9.55 10.59 6.52
CA ILE A 30 8.28 10.44 7.24
C ILE A 30 8.48 10.07 8.72
N GLU A 31 9.58 9.38 9.06
CA GLU A 31 9.92 8.93 10.41
C GLU A 31 9.81 10.03 11.49
N PRO A 32 10.18 11.31 11.24
CA PRO A 32 9.99 12.37 12.22
C PRO A 32 8.53 12.66 12.62
N TYR A 33 7.56 12.23 11.80
CA TYR A 33 6.13 12.45 12.02
C TYR A 33 5.41 11.20 12.49
N HIS A 34 5.81 10.02 11.99
CA HIS A 34 5.17 8.74 12.33
C HIS A 34 6.07 7.54 11.99
N GLU A 35 5.99 6.46 12.78
CA GLU A 35 6.79 5.24 12.61
C GLU A 35 6.42 4.38 11.38
N ARG A 36 5.24 4.64 10.80
CA ARG A 36 4.68 3.91 9.66
C ARG A 36 4.32 4.83 8.52
N MET A 37 4.49 4.34 7.30
CA MET A 37 4.04 4.97 6.06
C MET A 37 3.27 3.96 5.20
N PRO A 38 2.40 4.41 4.27
CA PRO A 38 1.79 3.50 3.33
C PRO A 38 2.84 2.92 2.37
N VAL A 39 2.64 1.69 1.90
CA VAL A 39 3.43 1.14 0.80
C VAL A 39 3.02 1.84 -0.49
N ILE A 40 3.94 2.62 -1.05
CA ILE A 40 3.76 3.26 -2.36
C ILE A 40 4.33 2.32 -3.41
N ILE A 41 3.48 1.87 -4.35
CA ILE A 41 3.92 1.07 -5.49
C ILE A 41 4.64 2.00 -6.47
N PRO A 42 5.89 1.71 -6.86
CA PRO A 42 6.60 2.50 -7.87
C PRO A 42 5.86 2.52 -9.20
N ALA A 43 5.97 3.64 -9.91
CA ALA A 43 5.41 3.76 -11.26
C ALA A 43 5.96 2.64 -12.17
N GLY A 44 5.06 1.93 -12.86
CA GLY A 44 5.39 0.80 -13.72
C GLY A 44 5.29 -0.57 -13.06
N GLU A 45 5.23 -0.65 -11.71
CA GLU A 45 5.08 -1.91 -10.97
C GLU A 45 3.61 -2.21 -10.60
N GLU A 46 2.65 -1.36 -10.98
CA GLU A 46 1.23 -1.57 -10.67
C GLU A 46 0.68 -2.83 -11.34
N GLY A 47 1.13 -3.10 -12.57
CA GLY A 47 0.74 -4.29 -13.31
C GLY A 47 1.13 -5.56 -12.57
N LYS A 48 2.34 -5.58 -12.00
CA LYS A 48 2.83 -6.68 -11.16
C LYS A 48 2.02 -6.82 -9.88
N TRP A 49 1.74 -5.71 -9.17
CA TRP A 49 0.90 -5.73 -7.97
C TRP A 49 -0.51 -6.30 -8.21
N LEU A 50 -1.11 -6.01 -9.36
CA LEU A 50 -2.47 -6.41 -9.70
C LEU A 50 -2.55 -7.76 -10.42
N HIS A 51 -1.42 -8.37 -10.81
CA HIS A 51 -1.41 -9.59 -11.61
C HIS A 51 -1.74 -10.81 -10.75
N LYS A 52 -2.86 -11.47 -11.05
CA LYS A 52 -3.35 -12.66 -10.32
C LYS A 52 -2.41 -13.87 -10.37
N GLY A 53 -1.51 -13.92 -11.35
CA GLY A 53 -0.56 -15.02 -11.52
C GLY A 53 0.78 -14.82 -10.81
N GLU A 54 0.99 -13.68 -10.15
CA GLU A 54 2.23 -13.44 -9.40
C GLU A 54 2.27 -14.28 -8.12
N THR A 55 3.49 -14.64 -7.71
CA THR A 55 3.67 -15.36 -6.45
C THR A 55 3.70 -14.40 -5.27
N THR A 56 3.31 -14.88 -4.10
CA THR A 56 3.35 -14.09 -2.87
C THR A 56 4.77 -13.56 -2.60
N GLU A 57 5.80 -14.37 -2.84
CA GLU A 57 7.21 -13.97 -2.63
C GLU A 57 7.56 -12.75 -3.49
N VAL A 58 7.12 -12.75 -4.75
CA VAL A 58 7.32 -11.63 -5.68
C VAL A 58 6.58 -10.39 -5.21
N LEU A 59 5.32 -10.51 -4.79
CA LEU A 59 4.53 -9.39 -4.28
C LEU A 59 5.07 -8.81 -2.98
N LEU A 60 5.60 -9.65 -2.07
CA LEU A 60 6.23 -9.21 -0.83
C LEU A 60 7.45 -8.32 -1.08
N THR A 61 8.15 -8.48 -2.21
CA THR A 61 9.25 -7.58 -2.56
C THR A 61 8.81 -6.13 -2.75
N LEU A 62 7.54 -5.89 -3.11
CA LEU A 62 6.97 -4.55 -3.30
C LEU A 62 6.60 -3.87 -1.97
N LEU A 63 6.52 -4.60 -0.86
CA LEU A 63 6.07 -4.10 0.44
C LEU A 63 7.21 -3.46 1.26
N ARG A 64 7.85 -2.44 0.68
CA ARG A 64 9.00 -1.74 1.27
C ARG A 64 8.76 -0.22 1.37
N PRO A 65 9.47 0.49 2.27
CA PRO A 65 9.39 1.95 2.34
C PRO A 65 9.74 2.56 0.98
N TYR A 66 9.01 3.59 0.58
CA TYR A 66 9.31 4.30 -0.66
C TYR A 66 10.58 5.15 -0.47
N PRO A 67 11.43 5.34 -1.50
CA PRO A 67 12.63 6.15 -1.39
C PRO A 67 12.29 7.58 -0.92
N ALA A 68 13.03 8.09 0.04
CA ALA A 68 12.78 9.42 0.62
C ALA A 68 13.15 10.54 -0.37
N GLU A 69 14.19 10.30 -1.16
CA GLU A 69 14.70 11.17 -2.22
C GLU A 69 13.70 11.41 -3.36
N ASP A 70 12.76 10.49 -3.55
CA ASP A 70 11.70 10.57 -4.57
C ASP A 70 10.42 11.21 -4.01
N MET A 71 10.44 11.70 -2.77
CA MET A 71 9.30 12.31 -2.10
C MET A 71 9.58 13.77 -1.73
N VAL A 72 8.55 14.60 -1.86
CA VAL A 72 8.58 16.01 -1.39
C VAL A 72 7.49 16.20 -0.35
N LEU A 73 7.86 16.74 0.81
CA LEU A 73 6.93 17.24 1.80
C LEU A 73 6.54 18.67 1.43
N GLU A 74 5.31 18.87 0.99
CA GLU A 74 4.76 20.21 0.79
C GLU A 74 4.03 20.67 2.06
N SER A 75 4.55 21.70 2.71
CA SER A 75 3.80 22.44 3.73
C SER A 75 2.86 23.42 3.03
N ARG A 76 1.56 23.31 3.33
CA ARG A 76 0.55 24.31 2.91
C ARG A 76 0.80 25.68 3.53
#